data_AF-A0A924GRF1-F1
#
_entry.id   AF-A0A924GRF1-F1
#
_cell.length_a   1.000
_cell.length_b   1.000
_cell.length_c   1.000
_cell.angle_alpha   90.00
_cell.angle_beta   90.00
_cell.angle_gamma   90.00
#
_symmetry.space_group_name_H-M   'P 1'
#
loop_
_entity.id
_entity.type
_entity.pdbx_description
1 polymer ?
#
loop_
_entity_poly.entity_id
_entity_poly.type
_entity_poly.pdbx_seq_one_letter_code
_entity_poly.pdbx_strand_id
1 'polypeptide(L)'
;EATCVDSGGHNTAALYNYCRSHAHANVLAIKGASTYGKPIIGKPSMIDTTWRGKTAARSLKLWSVGTDTAKHLLYGRMRVTQVGPGYVHVPESIKTTDEFEQMTAARLMPVVVQGKASMRWVTPHGKREEGGDAMVYALAAACYLGIQTYREPGWARRELKYSPREPDLFAPAQEKQTGEAPAAASTGADSYKKDSNNSKMSGGRISLSGLRRGTST
;
A
#
# COMPACT_ATOMS: atom_id res chain seq x y z
N GLU A 1 -5.30 -4.35 -9.00
CA GLU A 1 -4.49 -3.19 -9.43
C GLU A 1 -5.10 -1.92 -8.86
N ALA A 2 -4.39 -0.79 -9.00
CA ALA A 2 -4.85 0.54 -8.67
C ALA A 2 -4.22 1.53 -9.64
N THR A 3 -4.96 2.57 -10.00
CA THR A 3 -4.51 3.60 -10.94
C THR A 3 -4.70 4.95 -10.29
N CYS A 4 -3.64 5.76 -10.24
CA CYS A 4 -3.70 7.12 -9.73
C CYS A 4 -3.96 8.11 -10.87
N VAL A 5 -4.89 9.04 -10.68
CA VAL A 5 -5.19 10.12 -11.63
C VAL A 5 -5.04 11.46 -10.93
N ASP A 6 -4.16 12.31 -11.45
CA ASP A 6 -3.84 13.61 -10.84
C ASP A 6 -4.92 14.66 -11.13
N SER A 7 -5.49 15.19 -10.04
CA SER A 7 -6.53 16.21 -10.07
C SER A 7 -6.02 17.64 -10.30
N GLY A 8 -4.70 17.85 -10.35
CA GLY A 8 -4.06 19.16 -10.48
C GLY A 8 -4.23 19.88 -11.83
N GLY A 9 -4.77 19.20 -12.86
CA GLY A 9 -4.95 19.77 -14.21
C GLY A 9 -6.26 20.54 -14.44
N HIS A 10 -6.52 20.90 -15.70
CA HIS A 10 -7.60 21.82 -16.10
C HIS A 10 -9.03 21.24 -16.07
N ASN A 11 -9.22 19.94 -15.79
CA ASN A 11 -10.52 19.24 -15.88
C ASN A 11 -10.89 18.44 -14.61
N THR A 12 -10.75 19.05 -13.43
CA THR A 12 -10.98 18.39 -12.14
C THR A 12 -12.37 17.76 -11.99
N ALA A 13 -13.44 18.41 -12.49
CA ALA A 13 -14.80 17.89 -12.36
C ALA A 13 -15.03 16.58 -13.15
N ALA A 14 -14.54 16.53 -14.39
CA ALA A 14 -14.62 15.32 -15.22
C ALA A 14 -13.82 14.17 -14.60
N LEU A 15 -12.61 14.46 -14.12
CA LEU A 15 -11.76 13.50 -13.43
C LEU A 15 -12.42 12.96 -12.17
N TYR A 16 -13.05 13.82 -11.38
CA TYR A 16 -13.78 13.43 -10.18
C TYR A 16 -14.95 12.50 -10.50
N ASN A 17 -15.71 12.81 -11.55
CA ASN A 17 -16.79 11.94 -12.01
C ASN A 17 -16.27 10.59 -12.50
N TYR A 18 -15.18 10.56 -13.26
CA TYR A 18 -14.53 9.34 -13.73
C TYR A 18 -14.02 8.47 -12.57
N CYS A 19 -13.29 9.05 -11.62
CA CYS A 19 -12.78 8.33 -10.45
C CYS A 19 -13.93 7.81 -9.57
N ARG A 20 -15.03 8.57 -9.45
CA ARG A 20 -16.20 8.14 -8.69
C ARG A 20 -16.88 6.92 -9.32
N SER A 21 -17.06 6.91 -10.64
CA SER A 21 -17.67 5.76 -11.34
C SER A 21 -16.76 4.52 -11.35
N HIS A 22 -15.44 4.72 -11.38
CA HIS A 22 -14.43 3.64 -11.43
C HIS A 22 -13.80 3.31 -10.06
N ALA A 23 -14.42 3.75 -8.96
CA ALA A 23 -13.92 3.47 -7.62
C ALA A 23 -13.81 1.95 -7.32
N HIS A 24 -14.67 1.14 -7.93
CA HIS A 24 -14.65 -0.32 -7.83
C HIS A 24 -13.40 -0.96 -8.47
N ALA A 25 -12.79 -0.28 -9.44
CA ALA A 25 -11.57 -0.69 -10.12
C ALA A 25 -10.30 -0.07 -9.48
N ASN A 26 -10.44 0.56 -8.30
CA ASN A 26 -9.37 1.28 -7.61
C ASN A 26 -8.73 2.39 -8.46
N VAL A 27 -9.55 3.13 -9.21
CA VAL A 27 -9.12 4.39 -9.84
C VAL A 27 -9.20 5.50 -8.78
N LEU A 28 -8.03 6.01 -8.38
CA LEU A 28 -7.85 6.93 -7.27
C LEU A 28 -7.63 8.34 -7.80
N ALA A 29 -8.50 9.27 -7.39
CA ALA A 29 -8.20 10.69 -7.53
C ALA A 29 -7.13 11.07 -6.51
N ILE A 30 -6.01 11.62 -6.98
CA ILE A 30 -4.91 12.04 -6.13
C ILE A 30 -4.65 13.55 -6.25
N LYS A 31 -4.03 14.09 -5.22
CA LYS A 31 -3.51 15.47 -5.20
C LYS A 31 -2.20 15.52 -4.42
N GLY A 32 -1.20 16.20 -4.98
CA GLY A 32 0.05 16.48 -4.26
C GLY A 32 -0.20 17.24 -2.96
N ALA A 33 0.47 16.82 -1.89
CA ALA A 33 0.40 17.49 -0.60
C ALA A 33 1.12 18.85 -0.66
N SER A 34 0.47 19.90 -0.16
CA SER A 34 1.08 21.24 -0.07
C SER A 34 2.12 21.35 1.06
N THR A 35 2.00 20.50 2.08
CA THR A 35 2.91 20.45 3.23
C THR A 35 4.03 19.45 2.98
N TYR A 36 5.26 19.86 3.28
CA TYR A 36 6.42 18.98 3.24
C TYR A 36 6.31 17.83 4.26
N GLY A 37 6.91 16.67 3.95
CA GLY A 37 7.05 15.55 4.89
C GLY A 37 5.76 14.77 5.17
N LYS A 38 4.73 14.93 4.33
CA LYS A 38 3.52 14.09 4.40
C LYS A 38 3.82 12.65 3.97
N PRO A 39 3.07 11.64 4.46
CA PRO A 39 3.25 10.27 4.01
C PRO A 39 3.01 10.15 2.50
N ILE A 40 3.64 9.15 1.86
CA ILE A 40 3.53 8.91 0.41
C ILE A 40 2.05 8.82 -0.01
N ILE A 41 1.22 8.13 0.78
CA ILE A 41 -0.24 8.19 0.65
C ILE A 41 -0.86 8.53 2.01
N GLY A 42 -1.60 9.64 2.05
CA GLY A 42 -2.30 10.12 3.24
C GLY A 42 -3.71 9.58 3.37
N LYS A 43 -4.40 9.97 4.45
CA LYS A 43 -5.84 9.71 4.60
C LYS A 43 -6.61 10.44 3.49
N PRO A 44 -7.63 9.81 2.89
CA PRO A 44 -8.43 10.46 1.86
C PRO A 44 -9.33 11.53 2.49
N SER A 45 -9.51 12.62 1.76
CA SER A 45 -10.53 13.64 2.03
C SER A 45 -11.77 13.36 1.21
N MET A 46 -12.95 13.55 1.81
CA MET A 46 -14.23 13.36 1.13
C MET A 46 -14.66 14.69 0.52
N ILE A 47 -14.82 14.74 -0.81
CA ILE A 47 -15.09 16.01 -1.52
C ILE A 47 -16.57 16.38 -1.52
N ASP A 48 -17.44 15.40 -1.76
CA ASP A 48 -18.88 15.65 -1.87
C ASP A 48 -19.51 15.76 -0.48
N THR A 49 -20.08 16.93 -0.20
CA THR A 49 -20.77 17.25 1.06
C THR A 49 -22.21 17.66 0.74
N THR A 50 -23.15 17.11 1.48
CA THR A 50 -24.58 17.42 1.39
C THR A 50 -24.83 18.83 1.94
N TRP A 51 -25.94 19.47 1.57
CA TRP A 51 -26.33 20.79 2.10
C TRP A 51 -26.34 20.90 3.64
N ARG A 52 -26.51 19.75 4.34
CA ARG A 52 -26.46 19.65 5.81
C ARG A 52 -25.04 19.45 6.39
N GLY A 53 -23.99 19.68 5.59
CA GLY A 53 -22.59 19.48 6.02
C GLY A 53 -22.16 18.02 6.19
N LYS A 54 -23.02 17.06 5.84
CA LYS A 54 -22.72 15.62 5.95
C LYS A 54 -22.09 15.10 4.66
N THR A 55 -21.03 14.29 4.80
CA THR A 55 -20.42 13.58 3.66
C THR A 55 -21.46 12.71 2.95
N ALA A 56 -21.53 12.81 1.62
CA ALA A 56 -22.43 11.98 0.84
C ALA A 56 -21.98 10.50 0.87
N ALA A 57 -22.93 9.56 0.88
CA ALA A 57 -22.63 8.12 1.01
C ALA A 57 -21.74 7.54 -0.13
N ARG A 58 -21.68 8.22 -1.28
CA ARG A 58 -20.83 7.91 -2.44
C ARG A 58 -19.86 9.05 -2.76
N SER A 59 -19.47 9.80 -1.74
CA SER A 59 -18.57 10.93 -1.91
C SER A 59 -17.21 10.48 -2.45
N LEU A 60 -16.66 11.25 -3.37
CA LEU A 60 -15.35 10.99 -3.93
C LEU A 60 -14.26 11.09 -2.84
N LYS A 61 -13.40 10.07 -2.81
CA LYS A 61 -12.19 10.04 -1.99
C LYS A 61 -11.03 10.68 -2.76
N LEU A 62 -10.58 11.85 -2.31
CA LEU A 62 -9.37 12.50 -2.81
C LEU A 62 -8.17 12.14 -1.93
N TRP A 63 -7.19 11.47 -2.49
CA TRP A 63 -6.02 11.00 -1.77
C TRP A 63 -4.89 12.04 -1.83
N SER A 64 -4.38 12.45 -0.66
CA SER A 64 -3.23 13.33 -0.61
C SER A 64 -1.94 12.51 -0.74
N VAL A 65 -1.07 12.91 -1.68
CA VAL A 65 0.20 12.24 -1.96
C VAL A 65 1.36 13.10 -1.49
N GLY A 66 2.18 12.58 -0.57
CA GLY A 66 3.42 13.23 -0.14
C GLY A 66 4.52 13.06 -1.18
N THR A 67 4.51 13.92 -2.22
CA THR A 67 5.44 13.86 -3.35
C THR A 67 6.90 14.02 -2.89
N ASP A 68 7.17 14.91 -1.93
CA ASP A 68 8.51 15.12 -1.37
C ASP A 68 9.09 13.82 -0.78
N THR A 69 8.32 13.16 0.09
CA THR A 69 8.70 11.90 0.74
C THR A 69 8.89 10.77 -0.27
N ALA A 70 8.02 10.71 -1.28
CA ALA A 70 8.14 9.74 -2.36
C ALA A 70 9.43 9.97 -3.17
N LYS A 71 9.73 11.22 -3.56
CA LYS A 71 10.95 11.58 -4.30
C LYS A 71 12.21 11.24 -3.50
N HIS A 72 12.24 11.50 -2.20
CA HIS A 72 13.36 11.06 -1.34
C HIS A 72 13.59 9.55 -1.37
N LEU A 73 12.52 8.75 -1.23
CA LEU A 73 12.62 7.30 -1.28
C LEU A 73 13.08 6.81 -2.65
N LEU A 74 12.49 7.36 -3.73
CA LEU A 74 12.80 6.97 -5.10
C LEU A 74 14.23 7.33 -5.47
N TYR A 75 14.68 8.55 -5.19
CA TYR A 75 16.07 8.96 -5.44
C TYR A 75 17.06 8.16 -4.59
N GLY A 76 16.70 7.81 -3.35
CA GLY A 76 17.48 6.88 -2.54
C GLY A 76 17.64 5.51 -3.19
N ARG A 77 16.56 4.96 -3.76
CA ARG A 77 16.56 3.67 -4.47
C ARG A 77 17.31 3.72 -5.80
N MET A 78 17.19 4.81 -6.56
CA MET A 78 17.91 4.99 -7.83
C MET A 78 19.43 5.07 -7.65
N ARG A 79 19.93 5.34 -6.43
CA ARG A 79 21.37 5.30 -6.11
C ARG A 79 21.88 3.88 -5.84
N VAL A 80 21.02 2.88 -5.71
CA VAL A 80 21.41 1.49 -5.50
C VAL A 80 21.84 0.89 -6.83
N THR A 81 23.12 0.53 -6.95
CA THR A 81 23.70 0.00 -8.19
C THR A 81 23.72 -1.53 -8.25
N GLN A 82 23.66 -2.19 -7.11
CA GLN A 82 23.66 -3.66 -7.02
C GLN A 82 22.23 -4.20 -7.08
N VAL A 83 22.03 -5.26 -7.86
CA VAL A 83 20.74 -5.94 -7.95
C VAL A 83 20.39 -6.55 -6.60
N GLY A 84 19.19 -6.24 -6.10
CA GLY A 84 18.74 -6.69 -4.78
C GLY A 84 17.59 -5.85 -4.23
N PRO A 85 17.26 -5.98 -2.93
CA PRO A 85 16.18 -5.24 -2.31
C PRO A 85 16.33 -3.73 -2.49
N GLY A 86 15.30 -3.09 -3.06
CA GLY A 86 15.30 -1.64 -3.29
C GLY A 86 15.94 -1.20 -4.60
N TYR A 87 16.54 -2.11 -5.38
CA TYR A 87 17.00 -1.82 -6.74
C TYR A 87 15.81 -1.49 -7.66
N VAL A 88 15.96 -0.47 -8.49
CA VAL A 88 14.92 -0.04 -9.44
C VAL A 88 15.18 -0.72 -10.78
N HIS A 89 14.33 -1.69 -11.12
CA HIS A 89 14.35 -2.32 -12.43
C HIS A 89 13.62 -1.43 -13.45
N VAL A 90 14.29 -1.19 -14.58
CA VAL A 90 13.79 -0.40 -15.69
C VAL A 90 13.81 -1.26 -16.96
N PRO A 91 12.78 -1.18 -17.82
CA PRO A 91 12.78 -1.91 -19.07
C PRO A 91 13.81 -1.32 -20.04
N GLU A 92 14.47 -2.16 -20.85
CA GLU A 92 15.48 -1.69 -21.83
C GLU A 92 14.87 -0.71 -22.84
N SER A 93 13.56 -0.82 -23.12
CA SER A 93 12.84 0.02 -24.09
C SER A 93 12.84 1.52 -23.75
N ILE A 94 12.97 1.89 -22.47
CA ILE A 94 12.95 3.31 -22.06
C ILE A 94 14.34 3.97 -22.09
N LYS A 95 15.37 3.24 -22.51
CA LYS A 95 16.75 3.75 -22.59
C LYS A 95 16.98 4.72 -23.73
N THR A 96 16.23 4.57 -24.81
CA THR A 96 16.35 5.40 -26.02
C THR A 96 15.47 6.65 -25.96
N THR A 97 14.73 6.82 -24.89
CA THR A 97 13.71 7.86 -24.72
C THR A 97 14.11 8.81 -23.58
N ASP A 98 13.37 9.91 -23.36
CA ASP A 98 13.76 10.99 -22.43
C ASP A 98 13.34 10.74 -20.98
N GLU A 99 12.74 9.60 -20.68
CA GLU A 99 12.15 9.23 -19.39
C GLU A 99 13.19 9.24 -18.27
N PHE A 100 14.43 8.81 -18.52
CA PHE A 100 15.49 8.88 -17.51
C PHE A 100 15.82 10.34 -17.15
N GLU A 101 15.82 11.25 -18.12
CA GLU A 101 15.99 12.67 -17.83
C GLU A 101 14.81 13.21 -17.04
N GLN A 102 13.58 12.86 -17.41
CA GLN A 102 12.38 13.32 -16.72
C GLN A 102 12.26 12.77 -15.29
N MET A 103 12.61 11.49 -15.07
CA MET A 103 12.60 10.84 -13.76
C MET A 103 13.60 11.45 -12.77
N THR A 104 14.68 12.04 -13.28
CA THR A 104 15.75 12.65 -12.49
C THR A 104 15.80 14.17 -12.60
N ALA A 105 14.83 14.80 -13.28
CA ALA A 105 14.82 16.23 -13.58
C ALA A 105 14.78 17.09 -12.31
N ALA A 106 14.00 16.68 -11.31
CA ALA A 106 13.85 17.44 -10.08
C ALA A 106 15.13 17.42 -9.23
N ARG A 107 15.40 18.57 -8.61
CA ARG A 107 16.55 18.76 -7.72
C ARG A 107 16.08 19.33 -6.39
N LEU A 108 16.71 18.89 -5.31
CA LEU A 108 16.45 19.42 -3.99
C LEU A 108 17.21 20.76 -3.84
N MET A 109 16.48 21.87 -3.82
CA MET A 109 17.04 23.22 -3.74
C MET A 109 16.55 23.96 -2.50
N PRO A 110 17.39 24.82 -1.88
CA PRO A 110 16.94 25.70 -0.82
C PRO A 110 16.03 26.79 -1.42
N VAL A 111 14.80 26.87 -0.92
CA VAL A 111 13.79 27.86 -1.31
C VAL A 111 13.33 28.59 -0.05
N VAL A 112 13.13 29.91 -0.15
CA VAL A 112 12.56 30.70 0.94
C VAL A 112 11.03 30.63 0.82
N VAL A 113 10.39 29.99 1.79
CA VAL A 113 8.93 29.90 1.89
C VAL A 113 8.51 30.67 3.13
N GLN A 114 7.73 31.74 2.95
CA GLN A 114 7.24 32.58 4.07
C GLN A 114 8.39 33.09 4.97
N GLY A 115 9.50 33.52 4.37
CA GLY A 115 10.67 34.05 5.09
C GLY A 115 11.55 33.01 5.77
N LYS A 116 11.24 31.70 5.64
CA LYS A 116 12.07 30.61 6.19
C LYS A 116 12.71 29.81 5.06
N ALA A 117 14.01 29.52 5.19
CA ALA A 117 14.71 28.62 4.29
C ALA A 117 14.16 27.19 4.45
N SER A 118 13.79 26.56 3.34
CA SER A 118 13.25 25.21 3.29
C SER A 118 13.78 24.49 2.05
N MET A 119 14.11 23.20 2.15
CA MET A 119 14.51 22.41 1.00
C MET A 119 13.27 21.93 0.26
N ARG A 120 13.18 22.22 -1.04
CA ARG A 120 12.06 21.79 -1.90
C ARG A 120 12.57 21.14 -3.17
N TRP A 121 11.81 20.17 -3.66
CA TRP A 121 12.03 19.60 -4.99
C TRP A 121 11.58 20.63 -6.02
N VAL A 122 12.53 21.09 -6.83
CA VAL A 122 12.31 22.07 -7.88
C VAL A 122 12.80 21.48 -9.19
N THR A 123 11.95 21.54 -10.21
CA THR A 123 12.31 21.16 -11.58
C THR A 123 12.90 22.36 -12.30
N PRO A 124 14.13 22.25 -12.83
CA PRO A 124 14.77 23.33 -13.57
C PRO A 124 13.92 23.79 -14.76
N HIS A 125 14.00 25.07 -15.08
CA HIS A 125 13.29 25.65 -16.22
C HIS A 125 13.62 24.93 -17.53
N GLY A 126 12.60 24.63 -18.34
CA GLY A 126 12.76 23.96 -19.64
C GLY A 126 12.93 22.45 -19.58
N LYS A 127 12.87 21.83 -18.39
CA LYS A 127 12.81 20.37 -18.23
C LYS A 127 11.40 19.91 -17.92
N ARG A 128 11.06 18.72 -18.41
CA ARG A 128 9.78 18.03 -18.12
C ARG A 128 9.99 17.05 -16.97
N GLU A 129 8.95 16.85 -16.16
CA GLU A 129 8.99 15.99 -14.97
C GLU A 129 7.87 14.92 -14.98
N GLU A 130 7.18 14.75 -16.10
CA GLU A 130 6.00 13.88 -16.19
C GLU A 130 6.35 12.43 -15.84
N GLY A 131 7.50 11.92 -16.32
CA GLY A 131 8.00 10.60 -15.95
C GLY A 131 8.32 10.43 -14.46
N GLY A 132 8.83 11.49 -13.81
CA GLY A 132 9.12 11.48 -12.37
C GLY A 132 7.86 11.46 -11.52
N ASP A 133 6.87 12.29 -11.87
CA ASP A 133 5.58 12.31 -11.17
C ASP A 133 4.78 11.02 -11.41
N ALA A 134 4.84 10.44 -12.62
CA ALA A 134 4.25 9.14 -12.90
C ALA A 134 4.85 8.03 -12.00
N MET A 135 6.17 8.03 -11.79
CA MET A 135 6.83 7.10 -10.87
C MET A 135 6.37 7.28 -9.42
N VAL A 136 6.23 8.54 -8.98
CA VAL A 136 5.70 8.89 -7.64
C VAL A 136 4.27 8.35 -7.47
N TYR A 137 3.43 8.51 -8.48
CA TYR A 137 2.04 8.05 -8.45
C TYR A 137 1.90 6.53 -8.51
N ALA A 138 2.77 5.86 -9.28
CA ALA A 138 2.87 4.40 -9.26
C ALA A 138 3.29 3.88 -7.87
N LEU A 139 4.25 4.54 -7.22
CA LEU A 139 4.63 4.22 -5.84
C LEU A 139 3.49 4.47 -4.85
N ALA A 140 2.72 5.56 -5.01
CA ALA A 140 1.55 5.83 -4.18
C ALA A 140 0.47 4.75 -4.35
N ALA A 141 0.20 4.32 -5.59
CA ALA A 141 -0.70 3.19 -5.88
C ALA A 141 -0.19 1.88 -5.26
N ALA A 142 1.12 1.64 -5.30
CA ALA A 142 1.73 0.47 -4.67
C ALA A 142 1.55 0.49 -3.15
N CYS A 143 1.73 1.66 -2.52
CA CYS A 143 1.47 1.84 -1.09
C CYS A 143 0.00 1.66 -0.72
N TYR A 144 -0.92 2.16 -1.56
CA TYR A 144 -2.36 1.96 -1.40
C TYR A 144 -2.75 0.48 -1.38
N LEU A 145 -2.18 -0.30 -2.32
CA LEU A 145 -2.41 -1.74 -2.42
C LEU A 145 -1.72 -2.55 -1.32
N GLY A 146 -0.87 -1.92 -0.51
CA GLY A 146 -0.10 -2.59 0.54
C GLY A 146 0.98 -3.51 0.00
N ILE A 147 1.51 -3.27 -1.21
CA ILE A 147 2.51 -4.16 -1.84
C ILE A 147 3.73 -4.37 -0.93
N GLN A 148 4.14 -3.34 -0.20
CA GLN A 148 5.25 -3.37 0.75
C GLN A 148 5.05 -4.35 1.92
N THR A 149 3.83 -4.79 2.20
CA THR A 149 3.52 -5.73 3.28
C THR A 149 3.38 -7.17 2.79
N TYR A 150 3.49 -7.40 1.48
CA TYR A 150 3.32 -8.73 0.91
C TYR A 150 4.48 -9.63 1.34
N ARG A 151 4.09 -10.83 1.80
CA ARG A 151 5.00 -11.96 2.06
C ARG A 151 5.00 -12.90 0.86
N GLU A 152 5.84 -13.92 0.90
CA GLU A 152 5.96 -14.93 -0.16
C GLU A 152 4.63 -15.46 -0.69
N PRO A 153 3.63 -15.83 0.14
CA PRO A 153 2.35 -16.31 -0.38
C PRO A 153 1.54 -15.22 -1.12
N GLY A 154 1.70 -13.96 -0.72
CA GLY A 154 1.07 -12.83 -1.40
C GLY A 154 1.71 -12.55 -2.76
N TRP A 155 3.03 -12.67 -2.84
CA TRP A 155 3.79 -12.57 -4.09
C TRP A 155 3.46 -13.72 -5.04
N ALA A 156 3.46 -14.96 -4.56
CA ALA A 156 3.11 -16.13 -5.37
C ALA A 156 1.71 -16.04 -5.98
N ARG A 157 0.71 -15.58 -5.21
CA ARG A 157 -0.66 -15.36 -5.74
C ARG A 157 -0.68 -14.31 -6.84
N ARG A 158 0.14 -13.26 -6.70
CA ARG A 158 0.24 -12.19 -7.69
C ARG A 158 0.96 -12.69 -8.95
N GLU A 159 2.08 -13.39 -8.80
CA GLU A 159 2.82 -14.03 -9.90
C GLU A 159 1.88 -14.90 -10.73
N LEU A 160 1.16 -15.83 -10.11
CA LEU A 160 0.20 -16.71 -10.78
C LEU A 160 -0.84 -15.96 -11.63
N LYS A 161 -1.24 -14.76 -11.20
CA LYS A 161 -2.23 -13.95 -11.93
C LYS A 161 -1.67 -13.31 -13.20
N TYR A 162 -0.41 -12.82 -13.17
CA TYR A 162 0.17 -12.01 -14.25
C TYR A 162 1.16 -12.77 -15.12
N SER A 163 1.85 -13.73 -14.53
CA SER A 163 2.76 -14.65 -15.19
C SER A 163 2.45 -16.03 -14.61
N PRO A 164 1.32 -16.65 -15.01
CA PRO A 164 1.10 -18.04 -14.69
C PRO A 164 2.31 -18.79 -15.22
N ARG A 165 2.95 -19.59 -14.37
CA ARG A 165 4.00 -20.50 -14.82
C ARG A 165 3.32 -21.40 -15.84
N GLU A 166 3.55 -21.14 -17.13
CA GLU A 166 3.14 -22.09 -18.14
C GLU A 166 3.84 -23.40 -17.77
N PRO A 167 3.11 -24.53 -17.70
CA PRO A 167 3.78 -25.80 -17.62
C PRO A 167 4.75 -25.84 -18.79
N ASP A 168 6.03 -26.07 -18.48
CA ASP A 168 7.08 -26.20 -19.48
C ASP A 168 6.55 -27.14 -20.58
N LEU A 169 6.42 -26.63 -21.81
CA LEU A 169 5.89 -27.36 -22.96
C LEU A 169 6.69 -28.64 -23.23
N PHE A 170 7.91 -28.71 -22.71
CA PHE A 170 8.82 -29.85 -22.79
C PHE A 170 9.01 -30.58 -21.46
N ALA A 171 8.33 -30.18 -20.39
CA ALA A 171 8.33 -30.96 -19.17
C ALA A 171 7.62 -32.31 -19.45
N PRO A 172 8.21 -33.43 -19.02
CA PRO A 172 7.58 -34.73 -19.18
C PRO A 172 6.20 -34.69 -18.52
N ALA A 173 5.18 -35.17 -19.24
CA ALA A 173 3.82 -35.22 -18.76
C ALA A 173 3.81 -35.86 -17.36
N GLN A 174 3.49 -35.07 -16.33
CA GLN A 174 3.28 -35.64 -15.01
C GLN A 174 2.02 -36.50 -15.10
N GLU A 175 2.23 -37.82 -15.09
CA GLU A 175 1.16 -38.79 -14.96
C GLU A 175 0.29 -38.36 -13.78
N LYS A 176 -0.98 -38.04 -14.07
CA LYS A 176 -1.99 -37.88 -13.04
C LYS A 176 -2.01 -39.17 -12.25
N GLN A 177 -1.43 -39.18 -11.05
CA GLN A 177 -1.69 -40.23 -10.07
C GLN A 177 -3.20 -40.17 -9.78
N THR A 178 -3.93 -41.08 -10.39
CA THR A 178 -5.30 -41.40 -10.01
C THR A 178 -5.25 -41.78 -8.55
N GLY A 179 -5.84 -40.96 -7.69
CA GLY A 179 -5.80 -41.14 -6.25
C GLY A 179 -6.29 -42.52 -5.86
N GLU A 180 -5.40 -43.30 -5.26
CA GLU A 180 -5.77 -44.42 -4.41
C GLU A 180 -6.45 -43.81 -3.16
N ALA A 181 -7.72 -44.15 -2.97
CA ALA A 181 -8.49 -43.70 -1.81
C ALA A 181 -7.78 -44.18 -0.53
N PRO A 182 -7.57 -43.33 0.50
CA PRO A 182 -7.00 -43.81 1.74
C PRO A 182 -7.99 -44.76 2.39
N ALA A 183 -7.55 -46.01 2.58
CA ALA A 183 -8.24 -47.02 3.35
C ALA A 183 -8.59 -46.48 4.74
N ALA A 184 -9.83 -46.74 5.16
CA ALA A 184 -10.40 -46.30 6.41
C ALA A 184 -9.52 -46.65 7.63
N ALA A 185 -8.92 -45.62 8.23
CA ALA A 185 -8.38 -45.70 9.58
C ALA A 185 -9.55 -45.58 10.57
N SER A 186 -9.78 -46.66 11.31
CA SER A 186 -10.78 -46.78 12.38
C SER A 186 -10.67 -45.65 13.40
N THR A 187 -11.79 -44.99 13.68
CA THR A 187 -11.97 -43.98 14.72
C THR A 187 -11.82 -44.60 16.12
N GLY A 188 -10.67 -44.35 16.76
CA GLY A 188 -10.53 -44.45 18.21
C GLY A 188 -11.05 -43.17 18.87
N ALA A 189 -12.18 -43.27 19.57
CA ALA A 189 -12.81 -42.17 20.26
C ALA A 189 -12.08 -41.86 21.58
N ASP A 190 -11.30 -40.77 21.61
CA ASP A 190 -10.87 -40.18 22.87
C ASP A 190 -11.95 -39.22 23.37
N SER A 191 -12.78 -39.74 24.28
CA SER A 191 -13.81 -39.00 24.99
C SER A 191 -13.19 -37.91 25.89
N TYR A 192 -13.53 -36.66 25.59
CA TYR A 192 -13.30 -35.50 26.45
C TYR A 192 -14.02 -35.70 27.80
N LYS A 193 -13.28 -36.01 28.88
CA LYS A 193 -13.83 -36.06 30.23
C LYS A 193 -14.02 -34.65 30.76
N LYS A 194 -15.30 -34.26 30.91
CA LYS A 194 -15.73 -33.05 31.61
C LYS A 194 -15.84 -33.38 33.10
N ASP A 195 -14.82 -33.02 33.87
CA ASP A 195 -14.89 -33.09 35.33
C ASP A 195 -15.82 -32.00 35.85
N SER A 196 -17.08 -32.39 36.07
CA SER A 196 -18.03 -31.62 36.85
C SER A 196 -17.71 -31.79 38.33
N ASN A 197 -17.04 -30.80 38.94
CA ASN A 197 -17.09 -30.67 40.39
C ASN A 197 -17.81 -29.37 40.78
N ASN A 198 -19.02 -29.59 41.29
CA ASN A 198 -19.99 -28.61 41.73
C ASN A 198 -19.57 -28.12 43.13
N SER A 199 -19.15 -26.86 43.26
CA SER A 199 -19.14 -26.20 44.57
C SER A 199 -20.02 -24.95 44.50
N LYS A 200 -21.14 -25.03 45.21
CA LYS A 200 -22.06 -23.95 45.51
C LYS A 200 -21.31 -22.82 46.20
N MET A 201 -21.56 -21.57 45.80
CA MET A 201 -21.61 -20.47 46.77
C MET A 201 -22.47 -19.32 46.26
N SER A 202 -23.53 -19.06 47.03
CA SER A 202 -24.47 -17.96 46.91
C SER A 202 -23.87 -16.65 47.44
N GLY A 203 -24.19 -15.54 46.79
CA GLY A 203 -24.45 -14.23 47.42
C GLY A 203 -23.35 -13.57 48.26
N GLY A 204 -22.89 -12.40 47.79
CA GLY A 204 -22.53 -11.29 48.68
C GLY A 204 -21.04 -10.88 48.71
N ARG A 205 -20.81 -9.59 48.39
CA ARG A 205 -19.66 -8.71 48.72
C ARG A 205 -18.24 -9.30 48.68
N ILE A 206 -17.45 -8.80 47.73
CA ILE A 206 -15.98 -8.92 47.74
C ILE A 206 -15.42 -7.98 48.83
N SER A 207 -14.78 -8.56 49.85
CA SER A 207 -13.97 -7.85 50.85
C SER A 207 -12.51 -7.86 50.42
N LEU A 208 -11.89 -6.68 50.33
CA LEU A 208 -10.46 -6.50 50.04
C LEU A 208 -9.69 -6.26 51.35
N SER A 209 -9.28 -7.34 52.01
CA SER A 209 -8.28 -7.28 53.10
C SER A 209 -7.23 -8.36 52.88
N GLY A 210 -6.02 -7.97 52.42
CA GLY A 210 -4.93 -8.93 52.29
C GLY A 210 -3.68 -8.56 51.52
N LEU A 211 -3.56 -7.36 50.93
CA LEU A 211 -2.31 -6.96 50.27
C LEU A 211 -1.24 -6.57 51.31
N ARG A 212 -0.46 -7.55 51.76
CA ARG A 212 0.80 -7.30 52.46
C ARG A 212 1.85 -6.80 51.46
N ARG A 213 2.45 -5.64 51.76
CA ARG A 213 3.61 -5.07 51.05
C ARG A 213 4.85 -5.88 51.44
N GLY A 214 5.59 -6.38 50.46
CA GLY A 214 6.92 -6.95 50.68
C GLY A 214 8.00 -5.88 50.59
N THR A 215 8.84 -5.79 51.61
CA THR A 215 10.06 -4.97 51.70
C THR A 215 11.31 -5.82 51.51
N SER A 216 12.27 -5.26 50.78
CA SER A 216 13.74 -5.44 50.68
C SER A 216 14.41 -6.69 51.25
N THR A 217 15.32 -7.24 50.44
CA THR A 217 16.76 -7.19 50.75
C THR A 217 17.44 -6.36 49.68
#